data_AF-A0A5J5DQY8-F1
#
_entry.id   AF-A0A5J5DQY8-F1
#
_cell.length_a   1.000
_cell.length_b   1.000
_cell.length_c   1.000
_cell.angle_alpha   90.00
_cell.angle_beta   90.00
_cell.angle_gamma   90.00
#
_symmetry.space_group_name_H-M   'P 1'
#
loop_
_entity.id
_entity.type
_entity.pdbx_description
1 polymer ?
#
loop_
_entity_poly.entity_id
_entity_poly.type
_entity_poly.pdbx_seq_one_letter_code
_entity_poly.pdbx_strand_id
1 'polypeptide(L)'
;MCPQYFVLLLCIFLLEILAGILAYIYYQQLNEELKQNLRETMTQKYQQSSHEHITRAVDKLQQEFKCCGSNSSSDWEASVWIRSIYAKGRKVPDSCCKTPTELCGLRDHPSNIYKVEGGCITKLEKFILDHLKIIGAVGVGIACVQVSIELCPFNRHRDGVYMLPISQSKGRAVLGEAAEEEEEEQCVDEGGNFITACHTQIAHRFFFFALQIWQAITFHI
;
A
#
# COMPACT_ATOMS: atom_id res chain seq x y z
N MET A 1 -32.84 4.23 4.80
CA MET A 1 -31.45 4.44 5.26
C MET A 1 -31.50 5.53 6.30
N CYS A 2 -31.00 5.28 7.51
CA CYS A 2 -30.94 6.30 8.55
C CYS A 2 -29.98 7.43 8.12
N PRO A 3 -30.31 8.71 8.37
CA PRO A 3 -29.49 9.87 7.98
C PRO A 3 -28.06 9.83 8.57
N GLN A 4 -27.89 9.15 9.71
CA GLN A 4 -26.61 8.80 10.33
C GLN A 4 -25.63 8.13 9.36
N TYR A 5 -26.07 7.09 8.63
CA TYR A 5 -25.19 6.33 7.74
C TYR A 5 -24.76 7.14 6.53
N PHE A 6 -25.66 7.98 5.99
CA PHE A 6 -25.34 8.87 4.88
C PHE A 6 -24.29 9.91 5.28
N VAL A 7 -24.43 10.53 6.46
CA VAL A 7 -23.45 11.49 6.98
C VAL A 7 -22.10 10.82 7.22
N LEU A 8 -22.08 9.59 7.73
CA LEU A 8 -20.83 8.83 7.92
C LEU A 8 -20.12 8.50 6.60
N LEU A 9 -20.85 8.02 5.59
CA LEU A 9 -20.27 7.72 4.27
C LEU A 9 -19.73 8.99 3.60
N LEU A 10 -20.45 10.10 3.68
CA LEU A 10 -19.97 11.40 3.19
C LEU A 10 -18.65 11.80 3.86
N CYS A 11 -18.55 11.64 5.19
CA CYS A 11 -17.32 11.93 5.93
C CYS A 11 -16.15 11.05 5.47
N ILE A 12 -16.38 9.75 5.22
CA ILE A 12 -15.34 8.84 4.70
C ILE A 12 -14.88 9.29 3.32
N PHE A 13 -15.79 9.65 2.43
CA PHE A 13 -15.46 10.12 1.08
C PHE A 13 -14.57 11.37 1.10
N LEU A 14 -14.86 12.32 1.99
CA LEU A 14 -14.03 13.51 2.19
C LEU A 14 -12.62 13.15 2.70
N LEU A 15 -12.52 12.20 3.63
CA LEU A 15 -11.23 11.71 4.12
C LEU A 15 -10.42 11.00 3.02
N GLU A 16 -11.07 10.25 2.14
CA GLU A 16 -10.40 9.62 0.99
C GLU A 16 -9.83 10.65 0.01
N ILE A 17 -10.59 11.71 -0.30
CA ILE A 17 -10.11 12.82 -1.14
C ILE A 17 -8.90 13.49 -0.49
N LEU A 18 -8.98 13.80 0.81
CA LEU A 18 -7.89 14.41 1.55
C LEU A 18 -6.64 13.52 1.56
N ALA A 19 -6.81 12.21 1.81
CA ALA A 19 -5.73 11.24 1.77
C ALA A 19 -5.08 11.17 0.38
N GLY A 20 -5.89 11.18 -0.69
CA GLY A 20 -5.39 11.20 -2.08
C GLY A 20 -4.58 12.46 -2.39
N ILE A 21 -5.04 13.65 -1.97
CA ILE A 21 -4.32 14.91 -2.14
C ILE A 21 -3.00 14.90 -1.37
N LEU A 22 -3.04 14.48 -0.10
CA LEU A 22 -1.83 14.37 0.74
C LEU A 22 -0.83 13.39 0.14
N ALA A 23 -1.28 12.22 -0.31
CA ALA A 23 -0.43 11.24 -0.97
C ALA A 23 0.24 11.81 -2.23
N TYR A 24 -0.49 12.59 -3.03
CA TYR A 24 0.07 13.25 -4.21
C TYR A 24 1.16 14.27 -3.84
N ILE A 25 0.90 15.13 -2.85
CA ILE A 25 1.88 16.12 -2.39
C ILE A 25 3.13 15.42 -1.81
N TYR A 26 2.93 14.43 -0.95
CA TYR A 26 4.02 13.64 -0.38
C TYR A 26 4.83 12.92 -1.46
N TYR A 27 4.20 12.36 -2.48
CA TYR A 27 4.91 11.72 -3.59
C TYR A 27 5.84 12.69 -4.34
N GLN A 28 5.38 13.93 -4.58
CA GLN A 28 6.21 14.97 -5.21
C GLN A 28 7.42 15.35 -4.35
N GLN A 29 7.23 15.51 -3.04
CA GLN A 29 8.32 15.84 -2.11
C GLN A 29 9.29 14.67 -1.92
N LEU A 30 8.75 13.45 -1.76
CA LEU A 30 9.52 12.23 -1.54
C LEU A 30 10.52 11.99 -2.65
N ASN A 31 10.20 12.27 -3.92
CA ASN A 31 11.12 11.97 -5.01
C ASN A 31 12.45 12.71 -4.92
N GLU A 32 12.46 13.99 -4.53
CA GLU A 32 13.71 14.76 -4.43
C GLU A 32 14.38 14.60 -3.06
N GLU A 33 13.59 14.57 -1.98
CA GLU A 33 14.13 14.34 -0.64
C GLU A 33 14.75 12.94 -0.52
N LEU A 34 14.11 11.90 -1.06
CA LEU A 34 14.63 10.53 -1.03
C LEU A 34 15.97 10.44 -1.76
N LYS A 35 16.10 11.08 -2.93
CA LYS A 35 17.34 11.11 -3.71
C LYS A 35 18.50 11.68 -2.89
N GLN A 36 18.28 12.84 -2.29
CA GLN A 36 19.30 13.55 -1.50
C GLN A 36 19.60 12.79 -0.21
N ASN A 37 18.56 12.43 0.56
CA ASN A 37 18.70 11.73 1.83
C ASN A 37 19.38 10.36 1.67
N LEU A 38 19.05 9.60 0.62
CA LEU A 38 19.66 8.30 0.39
C LEU A 38 21.14 8.44 0.04
N ARG A 39 21.49 9.38 -0.84
CA ARG A 39 22.88 9.67 -1.19
C ARG A 39 23.69 10.11 0.02
N GLU A 40 23.19 11.07 0.80
CA GLU A 40 23.84 11.55 2.01
C GLU A 40 23.99 10.44 3.05
N THR A 41 22.94 9.65 3.25
CA THR A 41 22.95 8.53 4.19
C THR A 41 23.95 7.45 3.80
N MET A 42 24.01 7.06 2.52
CA MET A 42 24.99 6.07 2.03
C MET A 42 26.42 6.62 2.09
N THR A 43 26.64 7.87 1.72
CA THR A 43 28.00 8.43 1.66
C THR A 43 28.54 8.81 3.04
N GLN A 44 27.69 9.31 3.93
CA GLN A 44 28.12 9.79 5.24
C GLN A 44 27.96 8.72 6.32
N LYS A 45 26.82 8.01 6.38
CA LYS A 45 26.46 7.22 7.57
C LYS A 45 26.71 5.71 7.44
N TYR A 46 27.07 5.23 6.25
CA TYR A 46 27.35 3.80 6.03
C TYR A 46 28.55 3.32 6.86
N GLN A 47 28.39 2.17 7.53
CA GLN A 47 29.39 1.55 8.41
C GLN A 47 29.91 2.46 9.54
N GLN A 48 29.12 3.43 10.00
CA GLN A 48 29.44 4.19 11.20
C GLN A 48 28.97 3.45 12.47
N SER A 49 29.75 3.54 13.54
CA SER A 49 29.51 2.82 14.81
C SER A 49 28.16 3.16 15.47
N SER A 50 27.66 4.39 15.29
CA SER A 50 26.35 4.83 15.79
C SER A 50 25.17 4.48 14.87
N HIS A 51 25.42 3.93 13.67
CA HIS A 51 24.44 3.81 12.59
C HIS A 51 24.40 2.42 11.94
N GLU A 52 24.59 1.35 12.72
CA GLU A 52 24.59 -0.02 12.18
C GLU A 52 23.27 -0.39 11.46
N HIS A 53 22.13 0.12 11.94
CA HIS A 53 20.84 -0.06 11.28
C HIS A 53 20.80 0.49 9.85
N ILE A 54 21.54 1.58 9.59
CA ILE A 54 21.67 2.19 8.26
C ILE A 54 22.46 1.26 7.34
N THR A 55 23.59 0.73 7.81
CA THR A 55 24.39 -0.24 7.05
C THR A 55 23.54 -1.44 6.62
N ARG A 56 22.82 -2.06 7.56
CA ARG A 56 21.94 -3.20 7.26
C ARG A 56 20.83 -2.85 6.27
N ALA A 57 20.25 -1.65 6.39
CA ALA A 57 19.23 -1.18 5.45
C ALA A 57 19.80 -0.97 4.05
N VAL A 58 20.98 -0.35 3.93
CA VAL A 58 21.68 -0.15 2.64
C VAL A 58 22.07 -1.50 2.02
N ASP A 59 22.58 -2.43 2.81
CA ASP A 59 22.99 -3.74 2.32
C ASP A 59 21.79 -4.54 1.79
N LYS A 60 20.67 -4.52 2.51
CA LYS A 60 19.40 -5.10 2.05
C LYS A 60 18.91 -4.44 0.77
N LEU A 61 18.88 -3.10 0.74
CA LEU A 61 18.43 -2.33 -0.41
C LEU A 61 19.23 -2.73 -1.67
N GLN A 62 20.55 -2.86 -1.57
CA GLN A 62 21.39 -3.22 -2.72
C GLN A 62 21.13 -4.64 -3.22
N GLN A 63 20.94 -5.60 -2.32
CA GLN A 63 20.70 -6.99 -2.68
C GLN A 63 19.28 -7.23 -3.21
N GLU A 64 18.28 -6.64 -2.58
CA GLU A 64 16.87 -6.80 -2.92
C GLU A 64 16.55 -6.11 -4.26
N PHE A 65 17.04 -4.88 -4.45
CA PHE A 65 16.81 -4.11 -5.67
C PHE A 65 17.87 -4.30 -6.75
N LYS A 66 18.88 -5.14 -6.50
CA LYS A 66 19.98 -5.46 -7.44
C LYS A 66 20.60 -4.19 -8.02
N CYS A 67 21.08 -3.33 -7.13
CA CYS A 67 21.62 -2.01 -7.45
C CYS A 67 22.91 -1.75 -6.68
N CYS A 68 23.70 -0.76 -7.13
CA CYS A 68 24.92 -0.38 -6.43
C CYS A 68 25.09 1.14 -6.36
N GLY A 69 25.27 1.64 -5.12
CA GLY A 69 25.33 3.07 -4.82
C GLY A 69 23.97 3.79 -4.95
N SER A 70 23.97 5.09 -4.74
CA SER A 70 22.72 5.88 -4.73
C SER A 70 22.20 6.07 -6.15
N ASN A 71 23.01 6.66 -7.02
CA ASN A 71 22.81 6.83 -8.45
C ASN A 71 23.74 5.92 -9.26
N SER A 72 24.93 5.64 -8.74
CA SER A 72 25.94 4.80 -9.41
C SER A 72 26.91 4.16 -8.42
N SER A 73 27.59 3.09 -8.84
CA SER A 73 28.62 2.45 -8.01
C SER A 73 29.78 3.38 -7.64
N SER A 74 30.07 4.40 -8.46
CA SER A 74 31.11 5.40 -8.19
C SER A 74 30.78 6.32 -7.02
N ASP A 75 29.52 6.39 -6.56
CA ASP A 75 29.15 7.21 -5.41
C ASP A 75 29.90 6.80 -4.14
N TRP A 76 30.33 5.52 -4.07
CA TRP A 76 31.14 5.00 -2.97
C TRP A 76 32.53 5.65 -2.87
N GLU A 77 33.08 6.16 -3.97
CA GLU A 77 34.38 6.85 -3.97
C GLU A 77 34.34 8.15 -3.15
N ALA A 78 33.17 8.78 -3.06
CA ALA A 78 32.94 9.99 -2.26
C ALA A 78 32.51 9.69 -0.82
N SER A 79 32.31 8.42 -0.45
CA SER A 79 31.83 8.04 0.89
C SER A 79 32.91 8.19 1.96
N VAL A 80 32.51 8.44 3.20
CA VAL A 80 33.41 8.42 4.37
C VAL A 80 33.92 7.00 4.63
N TRP A 81 33.07 6.00 4.36
CA TRP A 81 33.40 4.58 4.53
C TRP A 81 34.64 4.16 3.74
N ILE A 82 34.78 4.62 2.49
CA ILE A 82 35.90 4.22 1.62
C ILE A 82 37.27 4.61 2.22
N ARG A 83 37.30 5.67 3.03
CA ARG A 83 38.50 6.18 3.72
C ARG A 83 38.75 5.47 5.05
N SER A 84 37.81 4.66 5.52
CA SER A 84 37.89 3.96 6.80
C SER A 84 38.65 2.63 6.66
N ILE A 85 39.18 2.12 7.78
CA ILE A 85 39.81 0.80 7.85
C ILE A 85 38.84 -0.34 7.47
N TYR A 86 37.53 -0.11 7.64
CA TYR A 86 36.49 -1.10 7.35
C TYR A 86 36.31 -1.34 5.85
N ALA A 87 36.73 -0.40 4.99
CA ALA A 87 36.70 -0.64 3.55
C ALA A 87 37.60 -1.80 3.14
N LYS A 88 38.70 -2.07 3.88
CA LYS A 88 39.67 -3.13 3.57
C LYS A 88 40.14 -3.09 2.09
N GLY A 89 40.28 -1.88 1.52
CA GLY A 89 40.69 -1.67 0.13
C GLY A 89 39.60 -1.94 -0.92
N ARG A 90 38.38 -2.29 -0.52
CA ARG A 90 37.24 -2.44 -1.44
C ARG A 90 36.87 -1.10 -2.07
N LYS A 91 36.41 -1.12 -3.31
CA LYS A 91 35.86 0.04 -4.03
C LYS A 91 34.38 0.26 -3.76
N VAL A 92 33.65 -0.82 -3.49
CA VAL A 92 32.23 -0.83 -3.15
C VAL A 92 31.98 -1.81 -2.02
N PRO A 93 30.87 -1.71 -1.27
CA PRO A 93 30.50 -2.73 -0.29
C PRO A 93 30.27 -4.10 -0.91
N ASP A 94 30.43 -5.17 -0.13
CA ASP A 94 30.16 -6.53 -0.62
C ASP A 94 28.67 -6.77 -0.93
N SER A 95 27.78 -5.97 -0.35
CA SER A 95 26.35 -5.91 -0.69
C SER A 95 26.07 -5.31 -2.08
N CYS A 96 27.04 -4.71 -2.76
CA CYS A 96 26.91 -4.37 -4.19
C CYS A 96 27.16 -5.56 -5.13
N CYS A 97 27.66 -6.69 -4.61
CA CYS A 97 28.00 -7.84 -5.42
C CYS A 97 26.78 -8.68 -5.79
N LYS A 98 26.80 -9.24 -7.00
CA LYS A 98 25.78 -10.20 -7.47
C LYS A 98 25.79 -11.48 -6.64
N THR A 99 26.97 -11.85 -6.16
CA THR A 99 27.16 -12.94 -5.21
C THR A 99 27.90 -12.39 -4.01
N PRO A 100 27.25 -12.22 -2.85
CA PRO A 100 27.89 -11.67 -1.65
C PRO A 100 28.96 -12.63 -1.15
N THR A 101 30.22 -12.26 -1.34
CA THR A 101 31.39 -12.95 -0.78
C THR A 101 32.29 -11.94 -0.10
N GLU A 102 33.07 -12.39 0.88
CA GLU A 102 33.98 -11.49 1.60
C GLU A 102 34.97 -10.86 0.62
N LEU A 103 35.11 -9.54 0.67
CA LEU A 103 36.03 -8.76 -0.18
C LEU A 103 35.72 -8.78 -1.67
N CYS A 104 34.52 -9.20 -2.06
CA CYS A 104 34.06 -9.14 -3.44
C CYS A 104 34.16 -7.72 -4.04
N GLY A 105 33.90 -6.69 -3.22
CA GLY A 105 33.95 -5.28 -3.62
C GLY A 105 35.34 -4.73 -3.98
N LEU A 106 36.41 -5.54 -3.91
CA LEU A 106 37.75 -5.16 -4.39
C LEU A 106 37.77 -4.88 -5.90
N ARG A 107 36.89 -5.54 -6.66
CA ARG A 107 36.80 -5.41 -8.12
C ARG A 107 35.42 -4.94 -8.55
N ASP A 108 35.37 -3.78 -9.20
CA ASP A 108 34.15 -3.13 -9.68
C ASP A 108 33.77 -3.55 -11.12
N HIS A 109 34.03 -4.81 -11.49
CA HIS A 109 33.72 -5.32 -12.83
C HIS A 109 32.20 -5.56 -12.98
N PRO A 110 31.57 -5.20 -14.13
CA PRO A 110 30.12 -5.31 -14.32
C PRO A 110 29.54 -6.74 -14.23
N SER A 111 30.39 -7.77 -14.36
CA SER A 111 29.99 -9.16 -14.13
C SER A 111 29.89 -9.54 -12.65
N ASN A 112 30.55 -8.78 -11.77
CA ASN A 112 30.70 -9.10 -10.35
C ASN A 112 29.75 -8.28 -9.47
N ILE A 113 29.52 -7.02 -9.85
CA ILE A 113 28.68 -6.07 -9.10
C ILE A 113 27.51 -5.58 -9.94
N TYR A 114 26.49 -5.02 -9.28
CA TYR A 114 25.32 -4.41 -9.92
C TYR A 114 25.63 -3.05 -10.59
N LYS A 115 26.62 -3.02 -11.49
CA LYS A 115 27.11 -1.80 -12.14
C LYS A 115 26.23 -1.34 -13.28
N VAL A 116 25.71 -2.28 -14.08
CA VAL A 116 24.90 -1.99 -15.27
C VAL A 116 23.42 -1.83 -14.93
N GLU A 117 23.00 -2.42 -13.81
CA GLU A 117 21.64 -2.38 -13.30
C GLU A 117 21.27 -0.98 -12.77
N GLY A 118 22.27 -0.17 -12.41
CA GLY A 118 22.13 1.24 -12.01
C GLY A 118 22.13 1.47 -10.49
N GLY A 119 21.91 2.72 -10.10
CA GLY A 119 21.79 3.12 -8.70
C GLY A 119 20.45 2.79 -8.07
N CYS A 120 20.46 2.64 -6.74
CA CYS A 120 19.30 2.21 -5.97
C CYS A 120 18.15 3.21 -5.98
N ILE A 121 18.41 4.51 -6.14
CA ILE A 121 17.37 5.54 -6.26
C ILE A 121 16.39 5.19 -7.38
N THR A 122 16.90 4.89 -8.57
CA THR A 122 16.06 4.63 -9.75
C THR A 122 15.24 3.35 -9.62
N LYS A 123 15.75 2.36 -8.88
CA LYS A 123 15.06 1.09 -8.62
C LYS A 123 13.97 1.28 -7.57
N LEU A 124 14.29 2.01 -6.51
CA LEU A 124 13.36 2.32 -5.43
C LEU A 124 12.21 3.20 -5.94
N GLU A 125 12.49 4.20 -6.77
CA GLU A 125 11.47 5.03 -7.42
C GLU A 125 10.51 4.18 -8.27
N LYS A 126 11.04 3.28 -9.11
CA LYS A 126 10.22 2.37 -9.91
C LYS A 126 9.36 1.45 -9.06
N PHE A 127 9.94 0.88 -8.01
CA PHE A 127 9.21 0.04 -7.07
C PHE A 127 8.05 0.79 -6.41
N ILE A 128 8.32 1.99 -5.88
CA ILE A 128 7.28 2.84 -5.27
C ILE A 128 6.19 3.17 -6.30
N LEU A 129 6.57 3.57 -7.51
CA LEU A 129 5.63 3.88 -8.59
C LEU A 129 4.75 2.69 -8.97
N ASP A 130 5.31 1.50 -9.08
CA ASP A 130 4.55 0.31 -9.46
C ASP A 130 3.58 -0.13 -8.36
N HIS A 131 3.98 -0.02 -7.08
CA HIS A 131 3.07 -0.26 -5.97
C HIS A 131 1.99 0.83 -5.83
N LEU A 132 2.33 2.10 -6.04
CA LEU A 132 1.37 3.20 -6.02
C LEU A 132 0.30 3.07 -7.09
N LYS A 133 0.64 2.55 -8.29
CA LYS A 133 -0.37 2.26 -9.32
C LYS A 133 -1.42 1.27 -8.84
N ILE A 134 -0.98 0.19 -8.18
CA ILE A 134 -1.88 -0.85 -7.67
C ILE A 134 -2.75 -0.29 -6.53
N ILE A 135 -2.15 0.39 -5.56
CA ILE A 135 -2.87 1.02 -4.44
C ILE A 135 -3.88 2.06 -4.96
N GLY A 136 -3.47 2.88 -5.94
CA GLY A 136 -4.33 3.85 -6.59
C GLY A 136 -5.52 3.19 -7.29
N ALA A 137 -5.31 2.09 -8.03
CA ALA A 137 -6.39 1.36 -8.68
C ALA A 137 -7.40 0.79 -7.66
N VAL A 138 -6.92 0.25 -6.54
CA VAL A 138 -7.78 -0.25 -5.45
C VAL A 138 -8.57 0.90 -4.82
N GLY A 139 -7.92 2.03 -4.53
CA GLY A 139 -8.57 3.22 -3.97
C GLY A 139 -9.68 3.78 -4.86
N VAL A 140 -9.44 3.85 -6.18
CA VAL A 140 -10.48 4.26 -7.14
C VAL A 140 -11.66 3.28 -7.13
N GLY A 141 -11.38 1.97 -7.05
CA GLY A 141 -12.43 0.96 -6.94
C GLY A 141 -13.31 1.15 -5.70
N ILE A 142 -12.70 1.42 -4.55
CA ILE A 142 -13.41 1.69 -3.28
C ILE A 142 -14.29 2.93 -3.43
N ALA A 143 -13.73 4.03 -3.95
CA ALA A 143 -14.46 5.26 -4.19
C ALA A 143 -15.67 5.06 -5.13
N CYS A 144 -15.52 4.27 -6.20
CA CYS A 144 -16.64 3.94 -7.10
C CYS A 144 -17.76 3.16 -6.40
N VAL A 145 -17.42 2.21 -5.53
CA VAL A 145 -18.41 1.45 -4.75
C VAL A 145 -19.12 2.36 -3.75
N GLN A 146 -18.37 3.22 -3.05
CA GLN A 146 -18.92 4.18 -2.11
C GLN A 146 -19.92 5.13 -2.77
N VAL A 147 -19.56 5.72 -3.92
CA VAL A 147 -20.45 6.59 -4.70
C VAL A 147 -21.69 5.82 -5.20
N SER A 148 -21.55 4.56 -5.60
CA SER A 148 -22.68 3.73 -6.04
C SER A 148 -23.68 3.48 -4.89
N ILE A 149 -23.17 3.29 -3.67
CA ILE A 149 -23.99 3.11 -2.46
C ILE A 149 -24.74 4.40 -2.12
N GLU A 150 -24.09 5.56 -2.22
CA GLU A 150 -24.72 6.87 -1.95
C GLU A 150 -25.78 7.27 -2.98
N LEU A 151 -25.62 6.87 -4.26
CA LEU A 151 -26.58 7.15 -5.32
C LEU A 151 -27.81 6.21 -5.30
N CYS A 152 -27.68 5.00 -4.75
CA CYS A 152 -28.78 4.03 -4.64
C CYS A 152 -30.02 4.57 -3.90
N PRO A 153 -29.92 5.21 -2.71
CA PRO A 153 -31.07 5.80 -2.03
C PRO A 153 -31.70 6.98 -2.79
N PHE A 154 -30.92 7.77 -3.55
CA PHE A 154 -31.45 8.88 -4.36
C PHE A 154 -32.30 8.37 -5.53
N ASN A 155 -31.85 7.32 -6.23
CA ASN A 155 -32.66 6.65 -7.26
C ASN A 155 -33.90 5.97 -6.66
N ARG A 156 -33.77 5.35 -5.49
CA ARG A 156 -34.84 4.70 -4.74
C ARG A 156 -35.94 5.66 -4.26
N HIS A 157 -35.61 6.91 -3.95
CA HIS A 157 -36.61 7.94 -3.65
C HIS A 157 -37.43 8.33 -4.90
N ARG A 158 -36.82 8.27 -6.10
CA ARG A 158 -37.52 8.49 -7.38
C ARG A 158 -38.44 7.33 -7.77
N ASP A 159 -38.10 6.11 -7.39
CA ASP A 159 -38.80 4.88 -7.75
C ASP A 159 -39.79 4.36 -6.66
N GLY A 160 -39.98 5.08 -5.55
CA GLY A 160 -40.97 4.72 -4.52
C GLY A 160 -40.62 3.48 -3.68
N VAL A 161 -39.34 3.17 -3.47
CA VAL A 161 -38.92 1.99 -2.70
C VAL A 161 -38.59 2.39 -1.25
N TYR A 162 -39.25 1.73 -0.28
CA TYR A 162 -39.19 2.09 1.15
C TYR A 162 -38.37 1.07 1.94
N MET A 163 -37.73 1.53 3.01
CA MET A 163 -37.04 0.68 3.98
C MET A 163 -38.00 0.42 5.14
N LEU A 164 -38.36 -0.85 5.36
CA LEU A 164 -39.18 -1.24 6.50
C LEU A 164 -38.28 -1.94 7.53
N PRO A 165 -38.31 -1.52 8.82
CA PRO A 165 -37.67 -2.27 9.88
C PRO A 165 -38.37 -3.62 10.02
N ILE A 166 -37.62 -4.73 10.06
CA ILE A 166 -38.20 -6.05 10.26
C ILE A 166 -38.54 -6.21 11.76
N SER A 167 -39.80 -6.05 12.13
CA SER A 167 -40.29 -6.57 13.41
C SER A 167 -40.58 -8.07 13.25
N GLN A 168 -39.63 -8.94 13.60
CA GLN A 168 -39.85 -10.38 13.66
C GLN A 168 -40.79 -10.72 14.84
N SER A 169 -42.11 -10.78 14.62
CA SER A 169 -43.02 -11.44 15.57
C SER A 169 -43.12 -12.94 15.27
N LYS A 170 -42.03 -13.70 15.49
CA LYS A 170 -42.12 -15.17 15.44
C LYS A 170 -42.41 -15.72 16.83
N GLY A 171 -43.71 -15.83 17.15
CA GLY A 171 -44.17 -16.47 18.36
C GLY A 171 -43.83 -17.97 18.40
N ARG A 172 -43.00 -18.37 19.37
CA ARG A 172 -43.19 -19.50 20.31
C ARG A 172 -42.05 -19.48 21.33
N ALA A 173 -42.35 -19.06 22.56
CA ALA A 173 -41.40 -19.02 23.66
C ALA A 173 -40.88 -20.43 24.00
N VAL A 174 -39.56 -20.59 24.00
CA VAL A 174 -38.85 -21.63 24.76
C VAL A 174 -37.94 -20.90 25.75
N LEU A 175 -38.04 -21.28 27.02
CA LEU A 175 -37.42 -20.63 28.18
C LEU A 175 -35.89 -20.77 28.13
N GLY A 176 -35.13 -19.68 28.17
CA GLY A 176 -33.78 -19.71 28.76
C GLY A 176 -32.58 -19.08 28.02
N GLU A 177 -32.70 -18.52 26.83
CA GLU A 177 -31.57 -17.84 26.16
C GLU A 177 -31.86 -16.36 25.93
N ALA A 178 -30.88 -15.51 26.27
CA ALA A 178 -30.90 -14.10 25.92
C ALA A 178 -30.85 -14.00 24.39
N ALA A 179 -31.95 -13.55 23.78
CA ALA A 179 -32.01 -13.32 22.35
C ALA A 179 -31.22 -12.05 22.02
N GLU A 180 -30.14 -12.21 21.27
CA GLU A 180 -29.47 -11.12 20.56
C GLU A 180 -30.41 -10.68 19.43
N GLU A 181 -30.90 -9.44 19.50
CA GLU A 181 -31.69 -8.83 18.42
C GLU A 181 -30.75 -8.46 17.27
N GLU A 182 -30.67 -9.32 16.25
CA GLU A 182 -30.09 -8.94 14.96
C GLU A 182 -31.11 -8.09 14.17
N GLU A 183 -30.88 -6.77 14.10
CA GLU A 183 -31.63 -5.88 13.20
C GLU A 183 -31.26 -6.17 11.73
N GLU A 184 -31.98 -7.07 11.07
CA GLU A 184 -31.93 -7.16 9.60
C GLU A 184 -32.82 -6.08 8.97
N GLU A 185 -32.27 -5.28 8.04
CA GLU A 185 -33.03 -4.35 7.20
C GLU A 185 -33.43 -5.02 5.87
N GLN A 186 -34.72 -4.98 5.50
CA GLN A 186 -35.21 -5.53 4.23
C GLN A 186 -35.78 -4.44 3.29
N CYS A 187 -35.41 -4.50 2.01
CA CYS A 187 -35.87 -3.56 0.98
C CYS A 187 -37.14 -4.08 0.28
N VAL A 188 -38.20 -3.26 0.22
CA VAL A 188 -39.51 -3.63 -0.34
C VAL A 188 -39.98 -2.55 -1.32
N ASP A 189 -40.55 -2.94 -2.47
CA ASP A 189 -41.20 -2.01 -3.41
C ASP A 189 -42.64 -1.64 -3.01
N GLU A 190 -43.28 -0.72 -3.73
CA GLU A 190 -44.71 -0.37 -3.51
C GLU A 190 -45.67 -1.56 -3.66
N GLY A 191 -45.25 -2.63 -4.35
CA GLY A 191 -46.01 -3.86 -4.54
C GLY A 191 -45.89 -4.86 -3.39
N GLY A 192 -45.07 -4.57 -2.36
CA GLY A 192 -44.80 -5.51 -1.27
C GLY A 192 -43.87 -6.66 -1.67
N ASN A 193 -43.24 -6.59 -2.86
CA ASN A 193 -42.33 -7.63 -3.32
C ASN A 193 -40.95 -7.46 -2.69
N PHE A 194 -40.38 -8.61 -2.34
CA PHE A 194 -39.05 -8.68 -1.79
C PHE A 194 -37.99 -8.37 -2.85
N ILE A 195 -37.34 -7.22 -2.74
CA ILE A 195 -36.16 -6.93 -3.54
C ILE A 195 -34.97 -7.50 -2.78
N THR A 196 -34.40 -8.60 -3.29
CA THR A 196 -33.15 -9.15 -2.77
C THR A 196 -32.11 -8.04 -2.68
N ALA A 197 -31.60 -7.79 -1.47
CA ALA A 197 -30.71 -6.69 -1.18
C ALA A 197 -29.48 -6.74 -2.10
N CYS A 198 -29.39 -5.78 -3.03
CA CYS A 198 -28.23 -5.58 -3.89
C CYS A 198 -26.94 -5.34 -3.05
N HIS A 199 -27.11 -4.93 -1.79
CA HIS A 199 -26.06 -4.73 -0.78
C HIS A 199 -25.15 -5.96 -0.58
N THR A 200 -25.68 -7.19 -0.52
CA THR A 200 -24.89 -8.38 -0.18
C THR A 200 -24.09 -8.91 -1.37
N GLN A 201 -24.60 -8.77 -2.60
CA GLN A 201 -23.94 -9.32 -3.79
C GLN A 201 -22.77 -8.46 -4.30
N ILE A 202 -22.85 -7.13 -4.17
CA ILE A 202 -21.77 -6.22 -4.58
C ILE A 202 -20.63 -6.25 -3.57
N ALA A 203 -20.93 -6.18 -2.27
CA ALA A 203 -19.91 -6.26 -1.22
C ALA A 203 -19.16 -7.60 -1.24
N HIS A 204 -19.87 -8.72 -1.43
CA HIS A 204 -19.25 -10.04 -1.52
C HIS A 204 -18.37 -10.20 -2.78
N ARG A 205 -18.79 -9.66 -3.93
CA ARG A 205 -17.96 -9.66 -5.15
C ARG A 205 -16.74 -8.77 -5.01
N PHE A 206 -16.86 -7.62 -4.35
CA PHE A 206 -15.74 -6.70 -4.12
C PHE A 206 -14.75 -7.25 -3.09
N PHE A 207 -15.22 -7.90 -2.03
CA PHE A 207 -14.37 -8.58 -1.05
C PHE A 207 -13.59 -9.73 -1.70
N PHE A 208 -14.23 -10.54 -2.54
CA PHE A 208 -13.53 -11.55 -3.34
C PHE A 208 -12.48 -10.94 -4.27
N PHE A 209 -12.80 -9.81 -4.92
CA PHE A 209 -11.86 -9.12 -5.81
C PHE A 209 -10.67 -8.51 -5.04
N ALA A 210 -10.92 -7.88 -3.90
CA ALA A 210 -9.90 -7.34 -3.01
C ALA A 210 -9.02 -8.44 -2.40
N LEU A 211 -9.60 -9.59 -2.06
CA LEU A 211 -8.86 -10.77 -1.59
C LEU A 211 -7.98 -11.36 -2.71
N GLN A 212 -8.47 -11.40 -3.96
CA GLN A 212 -7.65 -11.82 -5.10
C GLN A 212 -6.51 -10.83 -5.37
N ILE A 213 -6.76 -9.53 -5.24
CA ILE A 213 -5.72 -8.50 -5.37
C ILE A 213 -4.70 -8.61 -4.23
N TRP A 214 -5.14 -8.82 -2.99
CA TRP A 214 -4.26 -9.05 -1.84
C TRP A 214 -3.41 -10.32 -2.02
N GLN A 215 -4.02 -11.41 -2.47
CA GLN A 215 -3.29 -12.65 -2.78
C GLN A 215 -2.29 -12.44 -3.92
N ALA A 216 -2.64 -11.69 -4.96
CA ALA A 216 -1.73 -11.37 -6.06
C ALA A 216 -0.55 -10.48 -5.62
N ILE A 217 -0.79 -9.50 -4.74
CA ILE A 217 0.27 -8.63 -4.19
C ILE A 217 1.19 -9.42 -3.25
N THR A 218 0.64 -10.28 -2.39
CA THR A 218 1.43 -11.09 -1.45
C THR A 218 2.28 -12.16 -2.16
N PHE A 219 1.90 -12.58 -3.37
CA PHE A 219 2.67 -13.56 -4.14
C PHE A 219 3.80 -12.94 -4.97
N HIS A 220 3.86 -11.60 -5.06
CA HIS A 220 4.81 -10.87 -5.90
C HIS A 220 5.86 -10.06 -5.10
N ILE A 221 5.78 -10.10 -3.78
CA ILE A 221 6.78 -9.60 -2.80
C ILE A 221 7.46 -10.81 -2.17
#